data_AF-A0A9P1DKD7-F1
#
_entry.id   AF-A0A9P1DKD7-F1
#
_cell.length_a   1.000
_cell.length_b   1.000
_cell.length_c   1.000
_cell.angle_alpha   90.00
_cell.angle_beta   90.00
_cell.angle_gamma   90.00
#
_symmetry.space_group_name_H-M   'P 1'
#
loop_
_entity.id
_entity.type
_entity.pdbx_description
1 polymer ?
#
loop_
_entity_poly.entity_id
_entity_poly.type
_entity_poly.pdbx_seq_one_letter_code
_entity_poly.pdbx_strand_id
1 'polypeptide(L)'
;MWSCGAEGPEETHHATGEVSELDRQRAAVANREAHSWKRNLVLGICFVGVTVESTYTGIQVLSTEEETALEALCFTLVVACMNAEFLVMKYLVERLTEEEGVLLPGVHEHRLYYQKVAQIAFCKICRERIGTRTGGPEGFMCKECDGGGRGSGFWVCLLCYRKSQNSNTQEGILRGDKGPKYVQELTSWQYFWRAIELCRPFRRVLQCAVLCTCITQLGRILLPNYQGSIINDLIAGNKQGFERLLFFIAPRCREGTAPRTSSAYADALGRNGSPRRLSKYRGNLDNFTTNGWDFKPSCEWAGNNDCLSYINLK
;
A
#
# COMPACT_ATOMS: atom_id res chain seq x y z
N MET A 1 12.66 36.67 -69.58
CA MET A 1 12.27 37.11 -68.22
C MET A 1 11.61 35.93 -67.53
N TRP A 2 12.40 35.18 -66.75
CA TRP A 2 11.93 34.11 -65.86
C TRP A 2 12.23 34.60 -64.46
N SER A 3 11.19 34.78 -63.65
CA SER A 3 11.33 35.22 -62.27
C SER A 3 11.62 34.02 -61.37
N CYS A 4 12.78 34.04 -60.72
CA CYS A 4 13.11 33.16 -59.60
C CYS A 4 12.12 33.40 -58.46
N GLY A 5 11.29 32.41 -58.16
CA GLY A 5 10.52 32.34 -56.91
C GLY A 5 11.47 31.98 -55.77
N ALA A 6 11.59 32.88 -54.79
CA ALA A 6 12.32 32.64 -53.57
C ALA A 6 11.53 31.66 -52.69
N GLU A 7 12.07 30.46 -52.49
CA GLU A 7 11.63 29.52 -51.46
C GLU A 7 11.90 30.16 -50.09
N GLY A 8 10.83 30.42 -49.34
CA GLY A 8 10.93 30.88 -47.96
C GLY A 8 11.43 29.75 -47.05
N PRO A 9 12.10 30.06 -45.94
CA PRO A 9 12.57 29.06 -44.99
C PRO A 9 11.34 28.41 -44.33
N GLU A 10 11.07 27.16 -44.70
CA GLU A 10 10.05 26.31 -44.10
C GLU A 10 10.50 25.98 -42.65
N GLU A 11 9.89 26.66 -41.68
CA GLU A 11 10.14 26.49 -40.25
C GLU A 11 9.77 25.08 -39.78
N THR A 12 10.76 24.20 -39.70
CA THR A 12 10.67 22.85 -39.13
C THR A 12 10.54 22.88 -37.60
N HIS A 13 9.36 23.21 -37.08
CA HIS A 13 9.11 23.28 -35.62
C HIS A 13 8.38 22.07 -34.99
N HIS A 14 8.10 20.99 -35.73
CA HIS A 14 7.27 19.87 -35.23
C HIS A 14 8.01 18.56 -34.85
N ALA A 15 9.33 18.46 -35.00
CA ALA A 15 10.07 17.20 -34.81
C ALA A 15 10.56 16.93 -33.36
N THR A 16 10.37 17.85 -32.41
CA THR A 16 10.93 17.70 -31.04
C THR A 16 10.10 16.82 -30.10
N GLY A 17 8.81 16.62 -30.38
CA GLY A 17 7.92 15.81 -29.53
C GLY A 17 8.08 14.29 -29.70
N GLU A 18 8.33 13.80 -30.91
CA GLU A 18 8.32 12.37 -31.23
C GLU A 18 9.54 11.62 -30.69
N VAL A 19 10.71 12.27 -30.71
CA VAL A 19 11.94 11.75 -30.10
C VAL A 19 11.76 11.60 -28.59
N SER A 20 11.00 12.51 -27.97
CA SER A 20 10.77 12.48 -26.52
C SER A 20 9.98 11.26 -26.05
N GLU A 21 9.01 10.77 -26.83
CA GLU A 21 8.18 9.63 -26.43
C GLU A 21 8.90 8.30 -26.54
N LEU A 22 9.69 8.11 -27.62
CA LEU A 22 10.53 6.93 -27.76
C LEU A 22 11.61 6.87 -26.67
N ASP A 23 12.22 8.02 -26.36
CA ASP A 23 13.23 8.09 -25.30
C ASP A 23 12.61 7.90 -23.91
N ARG A 24 11.37 8.34 -23.69
CA ARG A 24 10.59 8.02 -22.49
C ARG A 24 10.39 6.52 -22.35
N GLN A 25 10.04 5.82 -23.42
CA GLN A 25 9.84 4.36 -23.41
C GLN A 25 11.17 3.61 -23.19
N ARG A 26 12.26 4.05 -23.81
CA ARG A 26 13.61 3.52 -23.56
C ARG A 26 14.03 3.69 -22.11
N ALA A 27 13.82 4.88 -21.54
CA ALA A 27 14.10 5.18 -20.14
C ALA A 27 13.23 4.33 -19.20
N ALA A 28 11.95 4.13 -19.51
CA ALA A 28 11.05 3.29 -18.74
C ALA A 28 11.54 1.83 -18.68
N VAL A 29 11.95 1.26 -19.82
CA VAL A 29 12.50 -0.12 -19.85
C VAL A 29 13.85 -0.21 -19.13
N ALA A 30 14.72 0.79 -19.28
CA ALA A 30 15.98 0.84 -18.53
C ALA A 30 15.76 0.92 -17.01
N ASN A 31 14.85 1.78 -16.54
CA ASN A 31 14.50 1.91 -15.13
C ASN A 31 13.87 0.63 -14.58
N ARG A 32 13.03 -0.05 -15.37
CA ARG A 32 12.43 -1.34 -15.00
C ARG A 32 13.49 -2.41 -14.76
N GLU A 33 14.44 -2.57 -15.68
CA GLU A 33 15.53 -3.54 -15.52
C GLU A 33 16.32 -3.24 -14.25
N ALA A 34 16.65 -1.96 -14.02
CA ALA A 34 17.38 -1.50 -12.84
C ALA A 34 16.59 -1.64 -11.52
N HIS A 35 15.27 -1.73 -11.56
CA HIS A 35 14.39 -1.76 -10.37
C HIS A 35 13.62 -3.07 -10.19
N SER A 36 13.77 -4.03 -11.09
CA SER A 36 13.14 -5.35 -11.01
C SER A 36 13.46 -6.07 -9.68
N TRP A 37 14.71 -5.98 -9.23
CA TRP A 37 15.14 -6.54 -7.94
C TRP A 37 14.55 -5.80 -6.75
N LYS A 38 14.41 -4.47 -6.83
CA LYS A 38 13.81 -3.65 -5.76
C LYS A 38 12.36 -4.04 -5.52
N ARG A 39 11.60 -4.30 -6.59
CA ARG A 39 10.22 -4.78 -6.48
C ARG A 39 10.15 -6.10 -5.70
N ASN A 40 10.98 -7.06 -6.09
CA ASN A 40 10.99 -8.37 -5.43
C ASN A 40 11.47 -8.26 -3.97
N LEU A 41 12.40 -7.36 -3.68
CA LEU A 41 12.85 -7.06 -2.32
C LEU A 41 11.72 -6.49 -1.46
N VAL A 42 10.97 -5.51 -1.97
CA VAL A 42 9.83 -4.92 -1.24
C VAL A 42 8.76 -5.97 -0.96
N LEU A 43 8.41 -6.78 -1.95
CA LEU A 43 7.47 -7.90 -1.75
C LEU A 43 7.99 -8.92 -0.74
N GLY A 44 9.29 -9.20 -0.74
CA GLY A 44 9.94 -10.08 0.23
C GLY A 44 9.87 -9.54 1.66
N ILE A 45 10.14 -8.25 1.87
CA ILE A 45 10.04 -7.62 3.19
C ILE A 45 8.60 -7.66 3.70
N CYS A 46 7.63 -7.31 2.86
CA CYS A 46 6.20 -7.41 3.22
C CYS A 46 5.81 -8.85 3.58
N PHE A 47 6.28 -9.84 2.82
CA PHE A 47 6.00 -11.25 3.09
C PHE A 47 6.54 -11.71 4.45
N VAL A 48 7.79 -11.33 4.77
CA VAL A 48 8.41 -11.66 6.06
C VAL A 48 7.65 -10.98 7.20
N GLY A 49 7.29 -9.70 7.06
CA GLY A 49 6.49 -8.99 8.08
C GLY A 49 5.17 -9.69 8.38
N VAL A 50 4.37 -9.99 7.35
CA VAL A 50 3.08 -10.69 7.49
C VAL A 50 3.25 -12.09 8.10
N THR A 51 4.34 -12.78 7.76
CA THR A 51 4.64 -14.11 8.31
C THR A 51 4.98 -14.04 9.80
N VAL A 52 5.79 -13.06 10.21
CA VAL A 52 6.16 -12.85 11.62
C VAL A 52 4.92 -12.49 12.44
N GLU A 53 4.09 -11.56 11.96
CA GLU A 53 2.84 -11.16 12.63
C GLU A 53 1.87 -12.34 12.75
N SER A 54 1.66 -13.09 11.66
CA SER A 54 0.78 -14.29 11.68
C SER A 54 1.28 -15.35 12.65
N THR A 55 2.61 -15.57 12.72
CA THR A 55 3.22 -16.53 13.65
C THR A 55 3.05 -16.07 15.09
N TYR A 56 3.27 -14.78 15.36
CA TYR A 56 3.09 -14.19 16.68
C TYR A 56 1.64 -14.33 17.18
N THR A 57 0.66 -14.04 16.32
CA THR A 57 -0.76 -14.26 16.65
C THR A 57 -1.05 -15.73 16.94
N GLY A 58 -0.47 -16.66 16.17
CA GLY A 58 -0.60 -18.09 16.42
C GLY A 58 -0.04 -18.53 17.77
N ILE A 59 1.14 -18.03 18.16
CA ILE A 59 1.73 -18.30 19.49
C ILE A 59 0.86 -17.72 20.60
N GLN A 60 0.30 -16.52 20.39
CA GLN A 60 -0.55 -15.87 21.37
C GLN A 60 -1.84 -16.68 21.64
N VAL A 61 -2.48 -17.19 20.59
CA VAL A 61 -3.66 -18.08 20.71
C VAL A 61 -3.32 -19.34 21.51
N LEU A 62 -2.14 -19.95 21.27
CA LEU A 62 -1.71 -21.14 21.99
C LEU A 62 -1.35 -20.88 23.46
N SER A 63 -1.01 -19.64 23.82
CA SER A 63 -0.59 -19.27 25.18
C SER A 63 -1.77 -18.95 26.09
N THR A 64 -2.98 -18.81 25.56
CA THR A 64 -4.18 -18.46 26.32
C THR A 64 -4.95 -19.74 26.68
N GLU A 65 -4.91 -20.15 27.95
CA GLU A 65 -5.45 -21.44 28.41
C GLU A 65 -7.00 -21.50 28.49
N GLU A 66 -7.70 -20.36 28.42
CA GLU A 66 -9.17 -20.27 28.54
C GLU A 66 -9.84 -19.50 27.38
N GLU A 67 -9.46 -19.77 26.12
CA GLU A 67 -10.14 -19.11 24.99
C GLU A 67 -11.53 -19.67 24.73
N THR A 68 -12.50 -18.76 24.61
CA THR A 68 -13.81 -19.10 24.07
C THR A 68 -13.68 -19.38 22.57
N ALA A 69 -14.50 -20.29 22.03
CA ALA A 69 -14.45 -20.65 20.60
C ALA A 69 -14.60 -19.44 19.66
N LEU A 70 -15.26 -18.38 20.12
CA LEU A 70 -15.44 -17.13 19.38
C LEU A 70 -14.13 -16.32 19.28
N GLU A 71 -13.32 -16.28 20.34
CA GLU A 71 -12.01 -15.61 20.32
C GLU A 71 -11.04 -16.31 19.36
N ALA A 72 -10.97 -17.65 19.42
CA ALA A 72 -10.16 -18.44 18.49
C ALA A 72 -10.58 -18.21 17.02
N LEU A 73 -11.89 -18.09 16.76
CA LEU A 73 -12.42 -17.74 15.44
C LEU A 73 -11.98 -16.33 15.01
N CYS A 74 -12.07 -15.36 15.90
CA CYS A 74 -11.64 -13.98 15.64
C CYS A 74 -10.15 -13.89 15.32
N PHE A 75 -9.29 -14.56 16.10
CA PHE A 75 -7.85 -14.58 15.81
C PHE A 75 -7.53 -15.26 14.47
N THR A 76 -8.20 -16.37 14.17
CA THR A 76 -8.06 -17.06 12.87
C THR A 76 -8.47 -16.15 11.72
N LEU A 77 -9.57 -15.40 11.88
CA LEU A 77 -10.05 -14.46 10.87
C LEU A 77 -9.07 -13.30 10.65
N VAL A 78 -8.45 -12.78 11.72
CA VAL A 78 -7.41 -11.74 11.62
C VAL A 78 -6.21 -12.24 10.81
N VAL A 79 -5.72 -13.45 11.09
CA VAL A 79 -4.62 -14.05 10.32
C VAL A 79 -5.01 -14.25 8.86
N ALA A 80 -6.24 -14.70 8.59
CA ALA A 80 -6.75 -14.82 7.22
C ALA A 80 -6.81 -13.46 6.49
N CYS A 81 -7.24 -12.40 7.19
CA CYS A 81 -7.26 -11.04 6.66
C CYS A 81 -5.85 -10.53 6.33
N MET A 82 -4.87 -10.72 7.21
CA MET A 82 -3.46 -10.33 6.96
C MET A 82 -2.89 -11.01 5.71
N ASN A 83 -3.17 -12.31 5.51
CA ASN A 83 -2.74 -13.03 4.32
C ASN A 83 -3.46 -12.54 3.05
N ALA A 84 -4.76 -12.24 3.15
CA ALA A 84 -5.51 -11.66 2.04
C ALA A 84 -4.97 -10.29 1.64
N GLU A 85 -4.63 -9.44 2.61
CA GLU A 85 -3.99 -8.13 2.37
C GLU A 85 -2.66 -8.27 1.64
N PHE A 86 -1.82 -9.24 2.03
CA PHE A 86 -0.57 -9.51 1.32
C PHE A 86 -0.80 -9.92 -0.14
N LEU A 87 -1.79 -10.77 -0.42
CA LEU A 87 -2.12 -11.17 -1.79
C LEU A 87 -2.62 -9.99 -2.63
N VAL A 88 -3.45 -9.12 -2.04
CA VAL A 88 -3.92 -7.89 -2.69
C VAL A 88 -2.76 -6.95 -2.97
N MET A 89 -1.84 -6.76 -2.01
CA MET A 89 -0.66 -5.93 -2.17
C MET A 89 0.25 -6.47 -3.30
N LYS A 90 0.50 -7.78 -3.31
CA LYS A 90 1.26 -8.44 -4.38
C LYS A 90 0.63 -8.17 -5.75
N TYR A 91 -0.67 -8.41 -5.88
CA TYR A 91 -1.40 -8.17 -7.12
C TYR A 91 -1.32 -6.70 -7.54
N LEU A 92 -1.46 -5.78 -6.61
CA LEU A 92 -1.39 -4.34 -6.86
C LEU A 92 0.02 -3.91 -7.31
N VAL A 93 1.07 -4.41 -6.67
CA VAL A 93 2.45 -4.16 -7.08
C VAL A 93 2.71 -4.74 -8.47
N GLU A 94 2.24 -5.95 -8.76
CA GLU A 94 2.37 -6.56 -10.09
C GLU A 94 1.66 -5.72 -11.16
N ARG A 95 0.46 -5.20 -10.87
CA ARG A 95 -0.30 -4.33 -11.79
C ARG A 95 0.31 -2.95 -11.97
N LEU A 96 0.76 -2.30 -10.89
CA LEU A 96 1.41 -1.00 -10.95
C LEU A 96 2.79 -1.05 -11.60
N THR A 97 3.42 -2.23 -11.61
CA THR A 97 4.71 -2.47 -12.28
C THR A 97 4.58 -3.24 -13.59
N GLU A 98 3.34 -3.43 -14.06
CA GLU A 98 3.06 -3.99 -15.38
C GLU A 98 3.61 -3.02 -16.43
N GLU A 99 4.14 -3.56 -17.53
CA GLU A 99 4.73 -2.71 -18.56
C GLU A 99 3.62 -1.88 -19.24
N GLU A 100 3.85 -0.58 -19.39
CA GLU A 100 2.97 0.24 -20.20
C GLU A 100 3.25 -0.04 -21.68
N GLY A 101 2.43 -0.88 -22.29
CA GLY A 101 2.46 -1.11 -23.73
C GLY A 101 1.72 -0.01 -24.50
N VAL A 102 2.23 0.33 -25.68
CA VAL A 102 1.65 1.33 -26.58
C VAL A 102 0.60 0.66 -27.46
N LEU A 103 -0.58 1.26 -27.57
CA LEU A 103 -1.60 0.81 -28.52
C LEU A 103 -1.46 1.63 -29.80
N LEU A 104 -1.30 0.96 -30.94
CA LEU A 104 -1.27 1.59 -32.26
C LEU A 104 -2.59 1.28 -33.00
N PRO A 105 -3.62 2.14 -32.87
CA PRO A 105 -4.90 1.90 -33.52
C PRO A 105 -4.72 1.79 -35.04
N GLY A 106 -5.45 0.88 -35.68
CA GLY A 106 -5.36 0.60 -37.11
C GLY A 106 -4.19 -0.29 -37.55
N VAL A 107 -3.17 -0.46 -36.70
CA VAL A 107 -2.04 -1.39 -36.97
C VAL A 107 -2.26 -2.72 -36.26
N HIS A 108 -2.57 -2.68 -34.96
CA HIS A 108 -2.76 -3.88 -34.14
C HIS A 108 -3.68 -3.60 -32.94
N GLU A 109 -4.52 -4.58 -32.59
CA GLU A 109 -5.55 -4.43 -31.54
C GLU A 109 -5.00 -4.61 -30.11
N HIS A 110 -3.85 -5.26 -29.94
CA HIS A 110 -3.21 -5.44 -28.64
C HIS A 110 -2.10 -4.42 -28.39
N ARG A 111 -1.70 -4.31 -27.12
CA ARG A 111 -0.60 -3.46 -26.69
C ARG A 111 0.74 -4.01 -27.18
N LEU A 112 1.55 -3.10 -27.70
CA LEU A 112 2.88 -3.36 -28.20
C LEU A 112 3.92 -2.88 -27.17
N TYR A 113 4.83 -3.77 -26.80
CA TYR A 113 5.84 -3.55 -25.76
C TYR A 113 7.19 -3.30 -26.41
N TYR A 114 7.90 -2.29 -25.92
CA TYR A 114 9.23 -1.96 -26.41
C TYR A 114 10.24 -3.05 -26.01
N GLN A 115 11.00 -3.54 -26.98
CA GLN A 115 12.05 -4.53 -26.81
C GLN A 115 13.39 -3.98 -27.31
N LYS A 116 14.39 -3.95 -26.43
CA LYS A 116 15.75 -3.45 -26.75
C LYS A 116 16.45 -4.29 -27.83
N VAL A 117 16.21 -5.61 -27.83
CA VAL A 117 16.84 -6.53 -28.77
C VAL A 117 15.77 -7.44 -29.36
N ALA A 118 15.45 -7.22 -30.63
CA ALA A 118 14.60 -8.10 -31.41
C ALA A 118 15.44 -9.28 -31.93
N GLN A 119 15.20 -10.48 -31.38
CA GLN A 119 15.85 -11.69 -31.85
C GLN A 119 15.22 -12.13 -33.19
N ILE A 120 15.97 -11.98 -34.29
CA ILE A 120 15.63 -12.44 -35.67
C ILE A 120 14.12 -12.31 -35.98
N ALA A 121 13.57 -11.11 -35.78
CA ALA A 121 12.16 -10.83 -36.03
C ALA A 121 11.97 -10.11 -37.37
N PHE A 122 10.82 -10.33 -38.01
CA PHE A 122 10.40 -9.61 -39.21
C PHE A 122 9.27 -8.65 -38.87
N CYS A 123 9.40 -7.40 -39.31
CA CYS A 123 8.33 -6.42 -39.12
C CYS A 123 7.11 -6.81 -39.97
N LYS A 124 5.91 -6.85 -39.37
CA LYS A 124 4.68 -7.24 -40.08
C LYS A 124 4.20 -6.19 -41.09
N ILE A 125 4.64 -4.93 -40.96
CA ILE A 125 4.25 -3.82 -41.83
C ILE A 125 5.14 -3.77 -43.07
N CYS A 126 6.45 -3.57 -42.91
CA CYS A 126 7.37 -3.49 -44.05
C CYS A 126 7.89 -4.84 -44.55
N ARG A 127 7.64 -5.94 -43.82
CA ARG A 127 8.14 -7.30 -44.11
C ARG A 127 9.67 -7.44 -44.15
N GLU A 128 10.40 -6.41 -43.75
CA GLU A 128 11.86 -6.48 -43.60
C GLU A 128 12.26 -7.04 -42.24
N ARG A 129 13.47 -7.61 -42.18
CA ARG A 129 14.07 -8.09 -40.94
C ARG A 129 14.46 -6.91 -40.05
N ILE A 130 14.11 -6.96 -38.77
CA ILE A 130 14.45 -5.92 -37.81
C ILE A 130 15.97 -5.89 -37.59
N GLY A 131 16.57 -4.74 -37.86
CA GLY A 131 18.02 -4.53 -37.79
C GLY A 131 18.42 -3.14 -38.27
N THR A 132 19.66 -3.00 -38.74
CA THR A 132 20.24 -1.70 -39.15
C THR A 132 19.42 -0.95 -40.19
N ARG A 133 18.78 -1.67 -41.14
CA ARG A 133 17.93 -1.09 -42.19
C ARG A 133 16.61 -0.52 -41.66
N THR A 134 16.10 -1.05 -40.55
CA THR A 134 14.77 -0.69 -40.02
C THR A 134 14.84 0.23 -38.80
N GLY A 135 15.97 0.92 -38.62
CA GLY A 135 16.20 1.85 -37.50
C GLY A 135 16.90 1.25 -36.28
N GLY A 136 17.46 0.03 -36.39
CA GLY A 136 18.24 -0.62 -35.32
C GLY A 136 17.71 -1.99 -34.90
N PRO A 137 18.36 -2.66 -33.93
CA PRO A 137 17.92 -3.94 -33.38
C PRO A 137 16.69 -3.83 -32.46
N GLU A 138 16.27 -2.60 -32.16
CA GLU A 138 15.14 -2.29 -31.28
C GLU A 138 13.82 -2.38 -32.05
N GLY A 139 12.75 -2.76 -31.34
CA GLY A 139 11.42 -2.84 -31.95
C GLY A 139 10.32 -3.04 -30.92
N PHE A 140 9.07 -3.09 -31.38
CA PHE A 140 7.91 -3.32 -30.54
C PHE A 140 7.32 -4.70 -30.81
N MET A 141 6.95 -5.41 -29.75
CA MET A 141 6.40 -6.76 -29.81
C MET A 141 5.07 -6.84 -29.07
N CYS A 142 4.08 -7.51 -29.67
CA CYS A 142 2.87 -7.90 -28.97
C CYS A 142 3.10 -9.20 -28.20
N LYS A 143 2.91 -9.18 -26.87
CA LYS A 143 3.02 -10.37 -26.01
C LYS A 143 1.81 -11.30 -26.12
N GLU A 144 0.64 -10.76 -26.43
CA GLU A 144 -0.61 -11.53 -26.52
C GLU A 144 -0.67 -12.36 -27.82
N CYS A 145 -0.04 -11.87 -28.89
CA CYS A 145 0.06 -12.57 -30.17
C CYS A 145 1.28 -13.48 -30.27
N ASP A 146 2.11 -13.58 -29.24
CA ASP A 146 3.30 -14.44 -29.23
C ASP A 146 2.94 -15.92 -28.98
N GLY A 147 1.78 -16.37 -29.45
CA GLY A 147 1.14 -17.64 -29.16
C GLY A 147 2.01 -18.88 -29.39
N GLY A 148 2.87 -19.18 -28.43
CA GLY A 148 3.14 -20.51 -27.92
C GLY A 148 3.85 -21.54 -28.81
N GLY A 149 4.53 -21.18 -29.91
CA GLY A 149 5.38 -22.23 -30.51
C GLY A 149 6.17 -22.00 -31.79
N ARG A 150 6.02 -20.92 -32.55
CA ARG A 150 6.77 -20.75 -33.83
C ARG A 150 7.21 -19.33 -34.13
N GLY A 151 7.64 -18.57 -33.12
CA GLY A 151 8.29 -17.27 -33.33
C GLY A 151 7.47 -16.27 -34.15
N SER A 152 6.13 -16.37 -34.11
CA SER A 152 5.24 -15.55 -34.93
C SER A 152 4.57 -14.42 -34.15
N GLY A 153 5.23 -13.87 -33.14
CA GLY A 153 4.79 -12.64 -32.51
C GLY A 153 4.57 -11.52 -33.53
N PHE A 154 3.66 -10.59 -33.22
CA PHE A 154 3.48 -9.39 -34.03
C PHE A 154 4.56 -8.38 -33.67
N TRP A 155 5.47 -8.12 -34.62
CA TRP A 155 6.60 -7.20 -34.45
C TRP A 155 6.49 -5.98 -35.37
N VAL A 156 6.86 -4.82 -34.82
CA VAL A 156 6.92 -3.55 -35.54
C VAL A 156 8.30 -2.94 -35.35
N CYS A 157 8.97 -2.56 -36.45
CA CYS A 157 10.26 -1.87 -36.38
C CYS A 157 10.11 -0.40 -36.01
N LEU A 158 11.19 0.24 -35.55
CA LEU A 158 11.19 1.65 -35.17
C LEU A 158 10.79 2.59 -36.30
N LEU A 159 11.20 2.33 -37.54
CA LEU A 159 10.82 3.17 -38.69
C LEU A 159 9.32 3.12 -38.97
N CYS A 160 8.71 1.92 -38.98
CA CYS A 160 7.27 1.79 -39.18
C CYS A 160 6.48 2.36 -38.00
N TYR A 161 6.97 2.18 -36.77
CA TYR A 161 6.37 2.78 -35.57
C TYR A 161 6.33 4.31 -35.67
N ARG A 162 7.47 4.95 -35.99
CA ARG A 162 7.52 6.41 -36.20
C ARG A 162 6.56 6.82 -37.30
N LYS A 163 6.57 6.13 -38.45
CA LYS A 163 5.64 6.42 -39.56
C LYS A 163 4.17 6.37 -39.12
N SER A 164 3.78 5.38 -38.30
CA SER A 164 2.40 5.26 -37.80
C SER A 164 2.04 6.27 -36.69
N GLN A 165 3.01 6.73 -35.90
CA GLN A 165 2.78 7.80 -34.92
C GLN A 165 2.55 9.13 -35.63
N ASN A 166 3.30 9.40 -36.69
CA ASN A 166 3.20 10.65 -37.46
C ASN A 166 1.88 10.72 -38.21
N SER A 167 1.38 9.59 -38.75
CA SER A 167 0.03 9.54 -39.32
C SER A 167 -1.05 9.79 -38.27
N ASN A 168 -0.93 9.19 -37.08
CA ASN A 168 -1.92 9.38 -36.01
C ASN A 168 -1.90 10.80 -35.41
N THR A 169 -0.74 11.46 -35.36
CA THR A 169 -0.60 12.81 -34.79
C THR A 169 -1.12 13.87 -35.76
N GLN A 170 -0.97 13.67 -37.08
CA GLN A 170 -1.63 14.50 -38.08
C GLN A 170 -3.17 14.31 -38.11
N GLU A 171 -3.66 13.20 -37.55
CA GLU A 171 -5.09 12.91 -37.34
C GLU A 171 -5.65 13.39 -35.98
N GLY A 172 -4.85 14.08 -35.16
CA GLY A 172 -5.31 14.75 -33.93
C GLY A 172 -6.37 15.84 -34.16
N ILE A 173 -6.51 16.31 -35.41
CA ILE A 173 -7.78 16.83 -35.90
C ILE A 173 -8.59 15.63 -36.38
N LEU A 174 -9.56 15.21 -35.56
CA LEU A 174 -10.70 14.41 -35.99
C LEU A 174 -11.47 15.24 -37.03
N ARG A 175 -10.96 15.26 -38.27
CA ARG A 175 -11.69 15.66 -39.48
C ARG A 175 -12.65 14.51 -39.76
N GLY A 176 -13.77 14.49 -39.05
CA GLY A 176 -14.96 13.93 -39.67
C GLY A 176 -15.30 14.80 -40.89
N ASP A 177 -16.07 14.27 -41.83
CA ASP A 177 -16.62 15.05 -42.96
C ASP A 177 -17.39 16.31 -42.52
N LYS A 178 -17.67 16.45 -41.21
CA LYS A 178 -18.34 17.58 -40.56
C LYS A 178 -17.40 18.57 -39.85
N GLY A 179 -16.08 18.50 -40.05
CA GLY A 179 -15.12 19.46 -39.49
C GLY A 179 -14.54 19.10 -38.11
N PRO A 180 -13.63 19.94 -37.58
CA PRO A 180 -12.89 19.66 -36.34
C PRO A 180 -13.82 19.63 -35.12
N LYS A 181 -13.87 18.49 -34.42
CA LYS A 181 -14.57 18.37 -33.13
C LYS A 181 -13.71 18.94 -32.00
N TYR A 182 -14.14 20.05 -31.41
CA TYR A 182 -13.53 20.60 -30.20
C TYR A 182 -13.79 19.70 -28.99
N VAL A 183 -12.75 19.43 -28.21
CA VAL A 183 -12.87 18.76 -26.91
C VAL A 183 -13.58 19.73 -25.97
N GLN A 184 -14.83 19.43 -25.64
CA GLN A 184 -15.66 20.26 -24.78
C GLN A 184 -15.07 20.27 -23.36
N GLU A 185 -14.78 21.44 -22.81
CA GLU A 185 -14.31 21.58 -21.42
C GLU A 185 -15.42 21.11 -20.47
N LEU A 186 -15.29 19.92 -19.89
CA LEU A 186 -16.27 19.38 -18.94
C LEU A 186 -16.18 20.11 -17.59
N THR A 187 -17.30 20.19 -16.88
CA THR A 187 -17.36 20.75 -15.53
C THR A 187 -16.76 19.79 -14.49
N SER A 188 -16.23 20.31 -13.37
CA SER A 188 -15.61 19.49 -12.30
C SER A 188 -16.51 18.36 -11.79
N TRP A 189 -17.82 18.59 -11.76
CA TRP A 189 -18.80 17.58 -11.36
C TRP A 189 -18.91 16.43 -12.35
N GLN A 190 -18.85 16.72 -13.66
CA GLN A 190 -18.83 15.70 -14.70
C GLN A 190 -17.54 14.87 -14.64
N TYR A 191 -16.40 15.49 -14.30
CA TYR A 191 -15.16 14.77 -14.05
C TYR A 191 -15.27 13.84 -12.83
N PHE A 192 -15.91 14.28 -11.75
CA PHE A 192 -16.11 13.45 -10.56
C PHE A 192 -16.95 12.20 -10.86
N TRP A 193 -18.08 12.35 -11.54
CA TRP A 193 -18.90 11.20 -11.93
C TRP A 193 -18.20 10.27 -12.90
N ARG A 194 -17.47 10.82 -13.88
CA ARG A 194 -16.65 10.03 -14.80
C ARG A 194 -15.55 9.26 -14.06
N ALA A 195 -14.94 9.85 -13.03
CA ALA A 195 -13.96 9.18 -12.19
C ALA A 195 -14.60 8.04 -11.37
N ILE A 196 -15.79 8.24 -10.81
CA ILE A 196 -16.55 7.16 -10.16
C ILE A 196 -16.87 6.04 -11.15
N GLU A 197 -17.23 6.38 -12.39
CA GLU A 197 -17.51 5.39 -13.43
C GLU A 197 -16.25 4.61 -13.86
N LEU A 198 -15.09 5.26 -13.92
CA LEU A 198 -13.78 4.61 -14.10
C LEU A 198 -13.46 3.64 -12.95
N CYS A 199 -13.95 3.89 -11.74
CA CYS A 199 -13.83 3.00 -10.59
C CYS A 199 -14.83 1.83 -10.58
N ARG A 200 -15.72 1.72 -11.58
CA ARG A 200 -16.70 0.62 -11.70
C ARG A 200 -16.11 -0.80 -11.53
N PRO A 201 -14.94 -1.17 -12.11
CA PRO A 201 -14.36 -2.50 -11.89
C PRO A 201 -13.96 -2.75 -10.43
N PHE A 202 -13.69 -1.70 -9.65
CA PHE A 202 -13.25 -1.79 -8.25
C PHE A 202 -14.36 -1.43 -7.24
N ARG A 203 -15.64 -1.41 -7.65
CA ARG A 203 -16.76 -0.98 -6.81
C ARG A 203 -16.82 -1.68 -5.44
N ARG A 204 -16.50 -2.98 -5.38
CA ARG A 204 -16.52 -3.75 -4.12
C ARG A 204 -15.48 -3.24 -3.11
N VAL A 205 -14.25 -3.01 -3.57
CA VAL A 205 -13.16 -2.48 -2.74
C VAL A 205 -13.52 -1.08 -2.24
N LEU A 206 -14.08 -0.23 -3.10
CA LEU A 206 -14.53 1.10 -2.73
C LEU A 206 -15.62 1.06 -1.66
N GLN A 207 -16.61 0.15 -1.80
CA GLN A 207 -17.66 -0.03 -0.80
C GLN A 207 -17.10 -0.51 0.55
N CYS A 208 -16.15 -1.45 0.54
CA CYS A 208 -15.48 -1.91 1.76
C CYS A 208 -14.70 -0.78 2.44
N ALA A 209 -13.96 0.03 1.68
CA ALA A 209 -13.20 1.16 2.22
C ALA A 209 -14.13 2.21 2.86
N VAL A 210 -15.23 2.55 2.20
CA VAL A 210 -16.25 3.46 2.74
C VAL A 210 -16.87 2.89 4.01
N LEU A 211 -17.27 1.61 4.00
CA LEU A 211 -17.86 0.95 5.15
C LEU A 211 -16.90 0.91 6.34
N CYS A 212 -15.63 0.54 6.12
CA CYS A 212 -14.58 0.51 7.13
C CYS A 212 -14.37 1.91 7.75
N THR A 213 -14.34 2.94 6.90
CA THR A 213 -14.24 4.33 7.36
C THR A 213 -15.46 4.74 8.19
N CYS A 214 -16.67 4.39 7.77
CA CYS A 214 -17.90 4.65 8.53
C CYS A 214 -17.88 3.96 9.89
N ILE A 215 -17.47 2.69 9.97
CA ILE A 215 -17.36 1.94 11.23
C ILE A 215 -16.34 2.60 12.15
N THR A 216 -15.18 3.00 11.61
CA THR A 216 -14.13 3.68 12.38
C THR A 216 -14.62 5.00 12.97
N GLN A 217 -15.31 5.81 12.17
CA GLN A 217 -15.86 7.09 12.64
C GLN A 217 -17.01 6.88 13.62
N LEU A 218 -17.85 5.86 13.42
CA LEU A 218 -18.90 5.49 14.37
C LEU A 218 -18.30 5.06 15.72
N GLY A 219 -17.23 4.26 15.71
CA GLY A 219 -16.52 3.87 16.93
C GLY A 219 -15.99 5.09 17.70
N ARG A 220 -15.44 6.09 17.01
CA ARG A 220 -14.99 7.34 17.64
C ARG A 220 -16.12 8.15 18.26
N ILE A 221 -17.33 8.12 17.68
CA ILE A 221 -18.51 8.79 18.21
C ILE A 221 -19.10 8.02 19.40
N LEU A 222 -19.06 6.69 19.38
CA LEU A 222 -19.60 5.85 20.46
C LEU A 222 -18.69 5.84 21.70
N LEU A 223 -17.37 5.92 21.53
CA LEU A 223 -16.40 5.89 22.62
C LEU A 223 -16.69 6.89 23.76
N PRO A 224 -16.92 8.20 23.50
CA PRO A 224 -17.22 9.15 24.57
C PRO A 224 -18.56 8.88 25.27
N ASN A 225 -19.56 8.33 24.57
CA ASN A 225 -20.84 7.95 25.20
C ASN A 225 -20.64 6.81 26.21
N TYR A 226 -19.83 5.81 25.87
CA TYR A 226 -19.49 4.73 26.80
C TYR A 226 -18.66 5.23 27.99
N GLN A 227 -17.69 6.11 27.76
CA GLN A 227 -16.91 6.72 28.83
C GLN A 227 -17.81 7.52 29.79
N GLY A 228 -18.77 8.28 29.28
CA GLY A 228 -19.73 9.03 30.10
C GLY A 228 -20.63 8.12 30.95
N SER A 229 -21.12 7.01 30.37
CA SER A 229 -21.94 6.03 31.11
C SER A 229 -21.19 5.42 32.29
N ILE A 230 -19.91 5.08 32.11
CA ILE A 230 -19.07 4.50 33.15
C ILE A 230 -18.89 5.47 34.32
N ILE A 231 -18.66 6.76 34.03
CA ILE A 231 -18.52 7.79 35.08
C ILE A 231 -19.84 7.95 35.84
N ASN A 232 -20.98 7.96 35.13
CA ASN A 232 -22.29 8.07 35.77
C ASN A 232 -22.62 6.86 36.68
N ASP A 233 -22.31 5.63 36.24
CA ASP A 233 -22.52 4.42 37.04
C ASP A 233 -21.61 4.38 38.28
N LEU A 234 -20.38 4.90 38.16
CA LEU A 234 -19.45 5.05 39.27
C LEU A 234 -19.98 6.04 40.32
N ILE A 235 -20.49 7.19 39.88
CA ILE A 235 -21.09 8.21 40.76
C ILE A 235 -22.36 7.68 41.44
N ALA A 236 -23.17 6.89 40.72
CA ALA A 236 -24.37 6.27 41.26
C ALA A 236 -24.10 5.10 42.23
N GLY A 237 -22.84 4.65 42.37
CA GLY A 237 -22.46 3.52 43.22
C GLY A 237 -22.93 2.15 42.70
N ASN A 238 -23.31 2.04 41.42
CA ASN A 238 -23.83 0.80 40.84
C ASN A 238 -22.68 -0.11 40.35
N LYS A 239 -22.18 -0.95 41.27
CA LYS A 239 -21.06 -1.87 41.00
C LYS A 239 -21.31 -2.83 39.84
N GLN A 240 -22.55 -3.31 39.66
CA GLN A 240 -22.86 -4.28 38.60
C GLN A 240 -22.85 -3.66 37.19
N GLY A 241 -23.26 -2.40 37.06
CA GLY A 241 -23.17 -1.67 35.78
C GLY A 241 -21.71 -1.42 35.39
N PHE A 242 -20.92 -0.98 36.37
CA PHE A 242 -19.49 -0.74 36.21
C PHE A 242 -18.73 -1.99 35.78
N GLU A 243 -18.92 -3.13 36.45
CA GLU A 243 -18.24 -4.39 36.12
C GLU A 243 -18.55 -4.89 34.70
N ARG A 244 -19.82 -4.79 34.27
CA ARG A 244 -20.22 -5.21 32.92
C ARG A 244 -19.61 -4.35 31.82
N LEU A 245 -19.51 -3.04 32.04
CA LEU A 245 -18.92 -2.09 31.09
C LEU A 245 -17.39 -2.21 31.03
N LEU A 246 -16.75 -2.45 32.18
CA LEU A 246 -15.30 -2.61 32.26
C LEU A 246 -14.81 -3.87 31.53
N PHE A 247 -15.60 -4.94 31.56
CA PHE A 247 -15.34 -6.18 30.81
C PHE A 247 -15.34 -5.96 29.29
N PHE A 248 -16.17 -5.04 28.79
CA PHE A 248 -16.29 -4.77 27.36
C PHE A 248 -15.18 -3.88 26.81
N ILE A 249 -14.68 -2.93 27.62
CA ILE A 249 -13.65 -1.96 27.19
C ILE A 249 -12.23 -2.48 27.44
N ALA A 250 -12.02 -3.26 28.49
CA ALA A 250 -10.70 -3.75 28.86
C ALA A 250 -10.69 -5.29 29.04
N PRO A 251 -10.86 -6.08 27.95
CA PRO A 251 -10.67 -7.53 28.05
C PRO A 251 -9.24 -7.92 28.48
N ARG A 252 -8.29 -6.98 28.50
CA ARG A 252 -6.86 -7.21 28.76
C ARG A 252 -6.35 -6.98 30.19
N CYS A 253 -7.18 -6.62 31.15
CA CYS A 253 -6.74 -6.42 32.55
C CYS A 253 -7.25 -7.49 33.51
N ARG A 254 -7.56 -8.70 33.02
CA ARG A 254 -7.83 -9.81 33.93
C ARG A 254 -6.50 -10.38 34.42
N GLU A 255 -6.16 -9.96 35.63
CA GLU A 255 -5.31 -10.68 36.58
C GLU A 255 -4.05 -11.26 35.93
N GLY A 256 -3.06 -10.39 35.74
CA GLY A 256 -1.69 -10.81 35.96
C GLY A 256 -1.68 -11.59 37.26
N THR A 257 -1.54 -12.91 37.12
CA THR A 257 -1.05 -13.87 38.10
C THR A 257 -0.47 -13.10 39.28
N ALA A 258 -1.27 -12.98 40.35
CA ALA A 258 -0.71 -12.63 41.64
C ALA A 258 0.47 -13.58 41.82
N PRO A 259 1.71 -13.10 41.91
CA PRO A 259 2.83 -13.99 42.12
C PRO A 259 2.48 -14.82 43.35
N ARG A 260 2.52 -16.15 43.21
CA ARG A 260 2.46 -17.09 44.33
C ARG A 260 3.69 -16.84 45.21
N THR A 261 3.72 -15.73 45.93
CA THR A 261 4.71 -15.39 46.96
C THR A 261 4.06 -15.35 48.34
N SER A 262 2.84 -15.89 48.50
CA SER A 262 2.24 -16.10 49.82
C SER A 262 2.84 -17.26 50.61
N SER A 263 3.78 -18.04 50.04
CA SER A 263 4.51 -19.08 50.78
C SER A 263 5.89 -18.63 51.28
N ALA A 264 6.56 -17.68 50.62
CA ALA A 264 7.91 -17.28 50.98
C ALA A 264 7.98 -16.20 52.09
N TYR A 265 6.88 -15.48 52.37
CA TYR A 265 6.85 -14.44 53.42
C TYR A 265 6.35 -14.95 54.78
N ALA A 266 5.67 -16.09 54.82
CA ALA A 266 5.26 -16.72 56.09
C ALA A 266 6.44 -17.40 56.82
N ASP A 267 7.46 -17.86 56.09
CA ASP A 267 8.67 -18.45 56.68
C ASP A 267 9.73 -17.42 57.12
N ALA A 268 9.59 -16.15 56.72
CA ALA A 268 10.51 -15.08 57.12
C ALA A 268 10.18 -14.44 58.49
N LEU A 269 9.00 -14.71 59.06
CA LEU A 269 8.58 -14.14 60.36
C LEU A 269 8.68 -15.12 61.54
N GLY A 270 9.19 -16.33 61.31
CA GLY A 270 9.34 -17.38 62.33
C GLY A 270 10.66 -17.41 63.10
N ARG A 271 11.63 -16.51 62.84
CA ARG A 271 12.91 -16.49 63.58
C ARG A 271 13.21 -15.14 64.21
N ASN A 272 12.89 -15.06 65.51
CA ASN A 272 13.59 -14.36 66.59
C ASN A 272 14.45 -13.15 66.21
N GLY A 273 14.00 -11.95 66.59
CA GLY A 273 14.85 -10.76 66.42
C GLY A 273 14.35 -9.41 66.92
N SER A 274 13.76 -9.32 68.12
CA SER A 274 13.67 -8.09 68.96
C SER A 274 12.96 -6.81 68.43
N PRO A 275 12.27 -6.05 69.31
CA PRO A 275 11.56 -4.84 68.93
C PRO A 275 12.51 -3.63 68.88
N ARG A 276 12.69 -3.01 67.70
CA ARG A 276 13.22 -1.65 67.60
C ARG A 276 12.15 -0.68 67.08
N ARG A 277 12.16 0.48 67.75
CA ARG A 277 11.19 1.57 67.73
C ARG A 277 10.97 2.17 66.34
N LEU A 278 9.69 2.31 66.02
CA LEU A 278 8.97 3.49 65.51
C LEU A 278 9.78 4.72 65.04
N SER A 279 9.28 5.25 63.92
CA SER A 279 8.95 6.67 63.66
C SER A 279 9.66 7.29 62.45
N LYS A 280 8.89 8.17 61.79
CA LYS A 280 9.16 8.91 60.54
C LYS A 280 8.96 8.12 59.26
N TYR A 281 7.77 8.26 58.68
CA TYR A 281 7.56 9.05 57.46
C TYR A 281 6.05 9.29 57.30
N ARG A 282 5.58 10.39 57.89
CA ARG A 282 4.26 10.98 57.62
C ARG A 282 4.55 12.36 57.01
N GLY A 283 4.65 12.41 55.69
CA GLY A 283 4.68 13.63 54.89
C GLY A 283 3.79 13.36 53.68
N ASN A 284 2.55 13.83 53.70
CA ASN A 284 2.16 15.12 53.11
C ASN A 284 2.12 15.02 51.57
N LEU A 285 0.94 14.72 51.04
CA LEU A 285 0.63 14.73 49.61
C LEU A 285 -0.86 15.08 49.44
N ASP A 286 -1.22 16.26 49.96
CA ASP A 286 -2.35 17.02 49.44
C ASP A 286 -1.80 17.98 48.36
N ASN A 287 -2.54 18.10 47.26
CA ASN A 287 -2.28 18.88 46.04
C ASN A 287 -1.62 18.12 44.87
N PHE A 288 -2.45 17.43 44.09
CA PHE A 288 -2.25 17.37 42.65
C PHE A 288 -3.51 17.85 41.93
N THR A 289 -3.43 19.09 41.47
CA THR A 289 -4.36 19.75 40.58
C THR A 289 -4.45 19.02 39.25
N THR A 290 -5.68 18.82 38.80
CA THR A 290 -6.10 18.54 37.44
C THR A 290 -5.35 19.38 36.42
N ASN A 291 -4.65 18.76 35.46
CA ASN A 291 -4.46 19.26 34.09
C ASN A 291 -3.81 18.18 33.21
N GLY A 292 -4.46 17.83 32.10
CA GLY A 292 -3.83 17.23 30.91
C GLY A 292 -3.58 15.72 30.95
N TRP A 293 -4.59 14.92 30.64
CA TRP A 293 -4.39 13.52 30.25
C TRP A 293 -3.91 13.46 28.80
N ASP A 294 -2.60 13.53 28.59
CA ASP A 294 -1.96 13.07 27.36
C ASP A 294 -1.72 11.56 27.49
N PHE A 295 -2.60 10.77 26.88
CA PHE A 295 -2.46 9.32 26.78
C PHE A 295 -1.39 9.00 25.72
N LYS A 296 -0.13 8.86 26.14
CA LYS A 296 0.90 8.12 25.38
C LYS A 296 0.92 6.66 25.87
N PRO A 297 0.43 5.67 25.11
CA PRO A 297 0.69 4.28 25.44
C PRO A 297 2.11 3.95 24.97
N SER A 298 3.10 4.13 25.85
CA SER A 298 4.43 3.56 25.68
C SER A 298 4.46 2.24 26.44
N CYS A 299 4.07 1.15 25.79
CA CYS A 299 4.38 -0.19 26.27
C CYS A 299 5.80 -0.54 25.80
N GLU A 300 6.80 0.00 26.48
CA GLU A 300 8.19 -0.40 26.30
C GLU A 300 8.51 -1.46 27.36
N TRP A 301 8.31 -2.73 26.98
CA TRP A 301 8.81 -3.88 27.73
C TRP A 301 10.31 -4.02 27.43
N ALA A 302 11.14 -3.27 28.15
CA ALA A 302 12.56 -3.54 28.25
C ALA A 302 12.80 -4.52 29.40
N GLY A 303 12.71 -5.81 29.09
CA GLY A 303 13.28 -6.86 29.94
C GLY A 303 14.76 -7.02 29.60
N ASN A 304 15.63 -6.42 30.40
CA ASN A 304 17.00 -6.90 30.51
C ASN A 304 17.54 -6.61 31.92
N ASN A 305 17.81 -7.69 32.64
CA ASN A 305 18.60 -7.69 33.86
C ASN A 305 20.07 -7.41 33.51
N ASP A 306 20.77 -6.87 34.50
CA ASP A 306 22.22 -6.73 34.62
C ASP A 306 22.88 -5.57 33.86
N CYS A 307 23.11 -4.45 34.56
CA CYS A 307 24.46 -4.07 34.97
C CYS A 307 24.45 -2.79 35.83
N LEU A 308 24.73 -2.98 37.12
CA LEU A 308 25.43 -2.00 37.94
C LEU A 308 26.71 -1.56 37.24
N SER A 309 26.82 -0.28 36.90
CA SER A 309 28.11 0.39 36.74
C SER A 309 27.90 1.90 36.89
N TYR A 310 28.47 2.42 37.97
CA TYR A 310 28.92 3.80 38.18
C TYR A 310 29.06 4.64 36.89
N ILE A 311 28.61 5.90 36.92
CA ILE A 311 29.46 7.09 36.71
C ILE A 311 28.70 8.39 37.02
N ASN A 312 29.37 9.16 37.88
CA ASN A 312 29.31 10.57 38.28
C ASN A 312 28.27 11.56 37.72
N LEU A 313 27.75 12.30 38.70
CA LEU A 313 27.32 13.70 38.69
C LEU A 313 28.15 14.64 37.79
N LYS A 314 27.42 15.43 36.99
CA LYS A 314 27.46 16.89 37.06
C LYS A 314 26.05 17.44 36.80
#